data_AF-A0A6N9IUS0-F1
#
_entry.id   AF-A0A6N9IUS0-F1
#
_cell.length_a   1.000
_cell.length_b   1.000
_cell.length_c   1.000
_cell.angle_alpha   90.00
_cell.angle_beta   90.00
_cell.angle_gamma   90.00
#
_symmetry.space_group_name_H-M   'P 1'
#
loop_
_entity.id
_entity.type
_entity.pdbx_description
1 polymer ?
#
loop_
_entity_poly.entity_id
_entity_poly.type
_entity_poly.pdbx_seq_one_letter_code
_entity_poly.pdbx_strand_id
1 'polypeptide(L)'
;MPKIKVRTKDQKVYEKLVKAYEKTVIIQKQKRLTYGRWDFVVFGQTENKETILREGYAEQASIKRVPIYIASLAQPGLTNVNGIPIEEFVEEDIPNQYQGLEIINIDPLRPLTIIKKDTLPGTTRMSDQICKDYEDENIAVIESPNESDWMIAVMKYLSECDRVFPDAVQEAFSRNVALHQDFLSLEKPSQLN
;
A
#
# COMPACT_ATOMS: atom_id res chain seq x y z
N MET A 1 11.46 -0.90 8.93
CA MET A 1 10.00 -0.81 8.76
C MET A 1 9.68 -0.60 7.31
N PRO A 2 8.79 -1.41 6.71
CA PRO A 2 8.57 -1.37 5.27
C PRO A 2 7.78 -0.10 4.94
N LYS A 3 8.50 0.90 4.47
CA LYS A 3 7.94 2.04 3.76
C LYS A 3 7.78 1.60 2.32
N ILE A 4 6.60 1.81 1.74
CA ILE A 4 6.40 1.69 0.29
C ILE A 4 7.48 2.50 -0.41
N LYS A 5 8.25 1.85 -1.30
CA LYS A 5 9.28 2.52 -2.10
C LYS A 5 8.77 2.63 -3.53
N VAL A 6 8.55 3.85 -3.97
CA VAL A 6 8.14 4.20 -5.33
C VAL A 6 9.33 4.80 -6.08
N ARG A 7 9.46 4.47 -7.36
CA ARG A 7 10.33 5.19 -8.31
C ARG A 7 9.47 6.04 -9.22
N THR A 8 9.85 7.29 -9.36
CA THR A 8 9.35 8.16 -10.42
C THR A 8 10.49 9.02 -10.95
N LYS A 9 10.43 9.38 -12.24
CA LYS A 9 11.34 10.35 -12.86
C LYS A 9 10.89 11.80 -12.60
N ASP A 10 9.68 12.01 -12.07
CA ASP A 10 9.09 13.32 -11.81
C ASP A 10 9.00 13.61 -10.31
N GLN A 11 9.76 14.60 -9.86
CA GLN A 11 9.79 15.07 -8.46
C GLN A 11 8.41 15.55 -7.98
N LYS A 12 7.60 16.16 -8.84
CA LYS A 12 6.26 16.64 -8.48
C LYS A 12 5.31 15.48 -8.20
N VAL A 13 5.46 14.38 -8.94
CA VAL A 13 4.70 13.16 -8.68
C VAL A 13 5.10 12.58 -7.33
N TYR A 14 6.40 12.54 -7.01
CA TYR A 14 6.87 12.08 -5.70
C TYR A 14 6.28 12.90 -4.54
N GLU A 15 6.31 14.23 -4.63
CA GLU A 15 5.76 15.12 -3.60
C GLU A 15 4.25 14.94 -3.42
N LYS A 16 3.51 14.75 -4.53
CA LYS A 16 2.08 14.42 -4.48
C LYS A 16 1.83 13.09 -3.77
N LEU A 17 2.61 12.06 -4.07
CA LEU A 17 2.50 10.74 -3.43
C LEU A 17 2.73 10.82 -1.92
N VAL A 18 3.79 11.53 -1.49
CA VAL A 18 4.08 11.72 -0.06
C VAL A 18 2.94 12.46 0.62
N LYS A 19 2.45 13.56 0.02
CA LYS A 19 1.34 14.34 0.56
C LYS A 19 0.05 13.52 0.63
N ALA A 20 -0.23 12.71 -0.38
CA ALA A 20 -1.38 11.81 -0.41
C ALA A 20 -1.30 10.81 0.74
N TYR A 21 -0.15 10.14 0.87
CA TYR A 21 0.12 9.18 1.93
C TYR A 21 -0.02 9.78 3.34
N GLU A 22 0.54 10.97 3.57
CA GLU A 22 0.46 11.64 4.88
C GLU A 22 -0.97 12.03 5.23
N LYS A 23 -1.73 12.54 4.24
CA LYS A 23 -3.09 13.05 4.44
C LYS A 23 -4.19 11.99 4.42
N THR A 24 -3.91 10.76 3.99
CA THR A 24 -4.86 9.65 4.09
C THR A 24 -5.26 9.41 5.54
N VAL A 25 -6.56 9.24 5.78
CA VAL A 25 -7.13 8.87 7.07
C VAL A 25 -7.68 7.46 6.99
N ILE A 26 -7.20 6.57 7.86
CA ILE A 26 -7.75 5.22 8.02
C ILE A 26 -8.73 5.30 9.18
N ILE A 27 -10.02 5.24 8.86
CA ILE A 27 -11.12 5.42 9.82
C ILE A 27 -11.38 4.09 10.54
N GLN A 28 -11.44 3.01 9.77
CA GLN A 28 -11.65 1.65 10.27
C GLN A 28 -10.65 0.71 9.60
N LYS A 29 -10.09 -0.21 10.39
CA LYS A 29 -9.30 -1.34 9.87
C LYS A 29 -10.17 -2.59 9.88
N GLN A 30 -9.88 -3.50 8.95
CA GLN A 30 -10.47 -4.82 8.97
C GLN A 30 -10.15 -5.52 10.31
N LYS A 31 -11.18 -6.06 10.98
CA LYS A 31 -11.07 -6.65 12.32
C LYS A 31 -10.47 -8.05 12.27
N ARG A 32 -10.69 -8.79 11.17
CA ARG A 32 -10.23 -10.17 10.96
C ARG A 32 -9.76 -10.37 9.53
N LEU A 33 -8.60 -10.98 9.34
CA LEU A 33 -8.08 -11.31 8.01
C LEU A 33 -8.79 -12.55 7.46
N THR A 34 -9.27 -12.46 6.22
CA THR A 34 -9.87 -13.59 5.51
C THR A 34 -8.84 -14.10 4.49
N TYR A 35 -8.23 -15.28 4.70
CA TYR A 35 -7.39 -15.98 3.70
C TYR A 35 -6.35 -15.13 2.93
N GLY A 36 -5.66 -14.17 3.58
CA GLY A 36 -4.67 -13.32 2.88
C GLY A 36 -5.31 -12.27 1.97
N ARG A 37 -6.55 -11.88 2.25
CA ARG A 37 -7.30 -10.83 1.56
C ARG A 37 -7.62 -9.70 2.53
N TRP A 38 -7.40 -8.48 2.06
CA TRP A 38 -7.69 -7.23 2.74
C TRP A 38 -8.81 -6.51 2.00
N ASP A 39 -10.01 -6.55 2.55
CA ASP A 39 -11.15 -5.84 1.97
C ASP A 39 -11.10 -4.36 2.40
N PHE A 40 -11.40 -3.46 1.46
CA PHE A 40 -11.39 -2.03 1.72
C PHE A 40 -12.53 -1.31 1.01
N VAL A 41 -12.94 -0.22 1.64
CA VAL A 41 -13.70 0.87 1.07
C VAL A 41 -12.81 2.10 1.13
N VAL A 42 -12.58 2.72 -0.02
CA VAL A 42 -11.83 3.98 -0.11
C VAL A 42 -12.68 5.03 -0.79
N PHE A 43 -12.74 6.22 -0.19
CA PHE A 43 -13.46 7.34 -0.76
C PHE A 43 -12.65 8.62 -0.72
N GLY A 44 -12.89 9.47 -1.71
CA GLY A 44 -12.25 10.79 -1.80
C GLY A 44 -13.08 11.72 -2.66
N GLN A 45 -12.86 13.02 -2.48
CA GLN A 45 -13.57 14.05 -3.23
C GLN A 45 -12.93 14.30 -4.60
N THR A 46 -13.77 14.53 -5.61
CA THR A 46 -13.40 15.10 -6.90
C THR A 46 -13.20 16.61 -6.77
N GLU A 47 -12.61 17.24 -7.79
CA GLU A 47 -12.53 18.71 -7.87
C GLU A 47 -13.92 19.37 -7.91
N ASN A 48 -14.94 18.64 -8.37
CA ASN A 48 -16.33 19.10 -8.47
C ASN A 48 -17.13 18.88 -7.19
N LYS A 49 -16.48 18.51 -6.07
CA LYS A 49 -17.13 18.17 -4.79
C LYS A 49 -18.14 17.03 -4.94
N GLU A 50 -17.84 16.05 -5.77
CA GLU A 50 -18.50 14.74 -5.71
C GLU A 50 -17.62 13.81 -4.88
N THR A 51 -18.19 12.82 -4.22
CA THR A 51 -17.44 11.79 -3.51
C THR A 51 -17.43 10.54 -4.38
N ILE A 52 -16.25 10.06 -4.75
CA ILE A 52 -16.11 8.75 -5.40
C ILE A 52 -15.85 7.73 -4.30
N LEU A 53 -16.69 6.70 -4.24
CA LEU A 53 -16.57 5.56 -3.33
C LEU A 53 -16.13 4.35 -4.13
N ARG A 54 -15.12 3.65 -3.65
CA ARG A 54 -14.60 2.41 -4.25
C ARG A 54 -14.60 1.31 -3.23
N GLU A 55 -15.28 0.23 -3.53
CA GLU A 55 -15.19 -1.02 -2.78
C GLU A 55 -14.27 -1.97 -3.55
N GLY A 56 -13.31 -2.55 -2.85
CA GLY A 56 -12.31 -3.41 -3.45
C GLY A 56 -11.62 -4.30 -2.43
N TYR A 57 -10.64 -5.03 -2.93
CA TYR A 57 -9.82 -5.87 -2.09
C TYR A 57 -8.39 -5.90 -2.61
N ALA A 58 -7.47 -6.14 -1.68
CA ALA A 58 -6.10 -6.48 -1.97
C ALA A 58 -5.92 -7.95 -1.59
N GLU A 59 -5.65 -8.81 -2.54
CA GLU A 59 -5.41 -10.23 -2.28
C GLU A 59 -3.92 -10.51 -2.37
N GLN A 60 -3.39 -11.27 -1.42
CA GLN A 60 -2.05 -11.82 -1.51
C GLN A 60 -2.00 -12.79 -2.69
N ALA A 61 -1.63 -12.26 -3.86
CA ALA A 61 -1.17 -13.10 -4.95
C ALA A 61 0.12 -13.79 -4.47
N SER A 62 0.26 -15.09 -4.79
CA SER A 62 1.55 -15.78 -4.75
C SER A 62 2.65 -14.81 -5.18
N ILE A 63 3.74 -14.72 -4.40
CA ILE A 63 4.78 -13.69 -4.61
C ILE A 63 5.31 -13.84 -6.05
N LYS A 64 4.78 -13.06 -7.00
CA LYS A 64 5.07 -13.25 -8.44
C LYS A 64 6.56 -13.08 -8.74
N ARG A 65 7.30 -12.45 -7.81
CA ARG A 65 8.74 -12.23 -7.85
C ARG A 65 9.41 -12.58 -6.51
N VAL A 66 9.25 -13.83 -6.04
CA VAL A 66 9.87 -14.35 -4.77
C VAL A 66 11.30 -13.86 -4.54
N PRO A 67 12.21 -13.88 -5.54
CA PRO A 67 13.59 -13.45 -5.33
C PRO A 67 13.72 -11.96 -5.00
N ILE A 68 12.90 -11.09 -5.60
CA ILE A 68 12.94 -9.64 -5.35
C ILE A 68 12.41 -9.33 -3.95
N TYR A 69 11.36 -10.03 -3.52
CA TYR A 69 10.80 -9.90 -2.18
C TYR A 69 11.77 -10.39 -1.09
N ILE A 70 12.39 -11.57 -1.27
CA ILE A 70 13.42 -12.05 -0.33
C ILE A 70 14.62 -11.09 -0.30
N ALA A 71 15.05 -10.57 -1.45
CA ALA A 71 16.14 -9.60 -1.52
C ALA A 71 15.80 -8.27 -0.82
N SER A 72 14.55 -7.80 -0.90
CA SER A 72 14.13 -6.57 -0.22
C SER A 72 14.02 -6.73 1.29
N LEU A 73 13.67 -7.93 1.78
CA LEU A 73 13.74 -8.30 3.20
C LEU A 73 15.19 -8.40 3.71
N ALA A 74 16.08 -8.99 2.92
CA ALA A 74 17.50 -9.16 3.29
C ALA A 74 18.30 -7.85 3.25
N GLN A 75 17.97 -6.92 2.35
CA GLN A 75 18.61 -5.61 2.24
C GLN A 75 17.55 -4.49 2.16
N PRO A 76 17.12 -3.93 3.31
CA PRO A 76 16.17 -2.83 3.41
C PRO A 76 16.72 -1.52 2.79
N GLY A 77 16.74 -1.41 1.47
CA GLY A 77 17.56 -0.38 0.81
C GLY A 77 17.76 -0.61 -0.67
N LEU A 78 17.57 -1.84 -1.14
CA LEU A 78 17.82 -2.23 -2.51
C LEU A 78 16.87 -1.49 -3.47
N THR A 79 17.37 -0.39 -4.05
CA THR A 79 16.68 0.38 -5.10
C THR A 79 17.11 -0.05 -6.49
N ASN A 80 17.96 -1.07 -6.64
CA ASN A 80 18.51 -1.50 -7.93
C ASN A 80 17.81 -2.74 -8.51
N VAL A 81 16.61 -3.05 -8.03
CA VAL A 81 15.72 -4.06 -8.59
C VAL A 81 14.71 -3.43 -9.55
N ASN A 82 14.32 -4.17 -10.59
CA ASN A 82 13.27 -3.74 -11.50
C ASN A 82 11.96 -3.65 -10.71
N GLY A 83 11.37 -2.45 -10.68
CA GLY A 83 10.07 -2.23 -10.06
C GLY A 83 8.95 -2.92 -10.84
N ILE A 84 7.77 -2.93 -10.24
CA ILE A 84 6.55 -3.41 -10.87
C ILE A 84 5.77 -2.18 -11.33
N PRO A 85 5.47 -2.06 -12.63
CA PRO A 85 4.60 -1.00 -13.12
C PRO A 85 3.28 -1.00 -12.36
N ILE A 86 2.73 0.18 -12.09
CA ILE A 86 1.46 0.31 -11.38
C ILE A 86 0.32 -0.42 -12.11
N GLU A 87 0.43 -0.53 -13.42
CA GLU A 87 -0.48 -1.23 -14.32
C GLU A 87 -0.47 -2.76 -14.11
N GLU A 88 0.60 -3.32 -13.55
CA GLU A 88 0.64 -4.72 -13.11
C GLU A 88 0.10 -4.90 -11.68
N PHE A 89 -0.03 -3.81 -10.92
CA PHE A 89 -0.41 -3.83 -9.50
C PHE A 89 -1.90 -3.51 -9.27
N VAL A 90 -2.50 -2.68 -10.10
CA VAL A 90 -3.91 -2.32 -9.99
C VAL A 90 -4.66 -2.77 -11.23
N GLU A 91 -5.69 -3.58 -11.02
CA GLU A 91 -6.58 -4.04 -12.07
C GLU A 91 -7.62 -2.96 -12.35
N GLU A 92 -7.38 -2.20 -13.42
CA GLU A 92 -8.26 -1.12 -13.91
C GLU A 92 -8.41 0.08 -12.94
N ASP A 93 -9.01 1.19 -13.38
CA ASP A 93 -9.21 2.41 -12.57
C ASP A 93 -7.93 3.11 -12.03
N ILE A 94 -6.85 3.03 -12.80
CA ILE A 94 -5.59 3.73 -12.51
C ILE A 94 -5.71 5.21 -12.88
N PRO A 95 -5.53 6.15 -11.93
CA PRO A 95 -5.51 7.58 -12.23
C PRO A 95 -4.40 7.93 -13.21
N ASN A 96 -4.70 8.69 -14.27
CA ASN A 96 -3.74 9.07 -15.31
C ASN A 96 -2.43 9.69 -14.77
N GLN A 97 -2.52 10.42 -13.65
CA GLN A 97 -1.36 11.05 -13.02
C GLN A 97 -0.34 10.08 -12.41
N TYR A 98 -0.72 8.80 -12.25
CA TYR A 98 0.14 7.74 -11.71
C TYR A 98 0.59 6.74 -12.76
N GLN A 99 0.24 6.93 -14.04
CA GLN A 99 0.73 6.08 -15.13
C GLN A 99 2.25 6.09 -15.21
N GLY A 100 2.84 4.90 -15.39
CA GLY A 100 4.30 4.72 -15.42
C GLY A 100 5.00 4.81 -14.06
N LEU A 101 4.25 4.85 -12.95
CA LEU A 101 4.84 4.72 -11.61
C LEU A 101 5.38 3.30 -11.42
N GLU A 102 6.63 3.17 -10.99
CA GLU A 102 7.22 1.87 -10.65
C GLU A 102 7.18 1.67 -9.13
N ILE A 103 6.58 0.56 -8.70
CA ILE A 103 6.59 0.15 -7.31
C ILE A 103 7.81 -0.75 -7.08
N ILE A 104 8.79 -0.26 -6.31
CA ILE A 104 10.08 -0.94 -6.09
C ILE A 104 9.98 -1.94 -4.92
N ASN A 105 9.22 -1.60 -3.89
CA ASN A 105 9.13 -2.44 -2.69
C ASN A 105 7.69 -2.49 -2.18
N ILE A 106 7.11 -3.67 -2.26
CA ILE A 106 5.92 -4.03 -1.50
C ILE A 106 6.28 -5.31 -0.76
N ASP A 107 6.16 -5.24 0.56
CA ASP A 107 5.72 -6.41 1.31
C ASP A 107 4.59 -7.14 0.56
N PRO A 108 4.51 -8.47 0.66
CA PRO A 108 4.15 -9.37 -0.43
C PRO A 108 3.11 -8.75 -1.37
N LEU A 109 3.41 -8.73 -2.67
CA LEU A 109 2.57 -8.06 -3.67
C LEU A 109 1.09 -8.42 -3.49
N ARG A 110 0.29 -7.41 -3.15
CA ARG A 110 -1.16 -7.51 -3.08
C ARG A 110 -1.78 -6.66 -4.16
N PRO A 111 -1.98 -7.19 -5.37
CA PRO A 111 -2.69 -6.46 -6.40
C PRO A 111 -4.02 -5.94 -5.87
N LEU A 112 -4.39 -4.73 -6.29
CA LEU A 112 -5.64 -4.10 -5.91
C LEU A 112 -6.68 -4.34 -7.00
N THR A 113 -7.86 -4.80 -6.60
CA THR A 113 -9.00 -4.98 -7.48
C THR A 113 -10.17 -4.15 -6.95
N ILE A 114 -10.76 -3.33 -7.82
CA ILE A 114 -12.00 -2.59 -7.53
C ILE A 114 -13.18 -3.43 -8.01
N ILE A 115 -14.10 -3.75 -7.09
CA ILE A 115 -15.33 -4.50 -7.41
C ILE A 115 -16.45 -3.53 -7.79
N LYS A 116 -16.51 -2.39 -7.11
CA LYS A 116 -17.61 -1.43 -7.23
C LYS A 116 -17.10 -0.01 -7.10
N LYS A 117 -17.65 0.87 -7.94
CA LYS A 117 -17.32 2.29 -7.97
C LYS A 117 -18.62 3.10 -8.06
N ASP A 118 -18.90 3.87 -7.02
CA ASP A 118 -20.08 4.73 -6.94
C ASP A 118 -19.67 6.21 -6.93
N THR A 119 -20.52 7.05 -7.53
CA THR A 119 -20.40 8.52 -7.44
C THR A 119 -21.52 9.05 -6.58
N LEU A 120 -21.16 9.69 -5.48
CA LEU A 120 -22.08 10.22 -4.48
C LEU A 120 -22.01 11.76 -4.47
N PRO A 121 -23.12 12.45 -4.17
CA PRO A 121 -23.10 13.90 -4.02
C PRO A 121 -22.19 14.30 -2.84
N GLY A 122 -21.22 15.20 -3.06
CA GLY A 122 -20.27 15.58 -2.00
C GLY A 122 -20.87 16.59 -1.03
N THR A 123 -21.64 16.04 -0.10
CA THR A 123 -22.08 16.72 1.11
C THR A 123 -21.17 16.33 2.27
N THR A 124 -20.94 17.23 3.23
CA THR A 124 -20.09 16.96 4.41
C THR A 124 -20.58 15.77 5.23
N ARG A 125 -21.89 15.46 5.17
CA ARG A 125 -22.50 14.31 5.86
C ARG A 125 -22.23 12.97 5.15
N MET A 126 -21.66 13.00 3.94
CA MET A 126 -21.43 11.78 3.17
C MET A 126 -20.35 10.90 3.82
N SER A 127 -19.28 11.50 4.37
CA SER A 127 -18.25 10.75 5.08
C SER A 127 -18.84 10.04 6.30
N ASP A 128 -19.67 10.72 7.10
CA ASP A 128 -20.35 10.13 8.25
C ASP A 128 -21.29 8.98 7.84
N GLN A 129 -22.01 9.16 6.72
CA GLN A 129 -22.91 8.14 6.19
C GLN A 129 -22.14 6.91 5.73
N ILE A 130 -21.06 7.08 4.96
CA ILE A 130 -20.19 5.98 4.53
C ILE A 130 -19.63 5.25 5.76
N CYS A 131 -19.13 5.96 6.77
CA CYS A 131 -18.63 5.33 7.99
C CYS A 131 -19.70 4.48 8.68
N LYS A 132 -20.93 4.98 8.73
CA LYS A 132 -22.07 4.28 9.33
C LYS A 132 -22.51 3.07 8.53
N ASP A 133 -22.48 3.16 7.19
CA ASP A 133 -22.90 2.07 6.31
C ASP A 133 -21.98 0.84 6.43
N TYR A 134 -20.70 1.04 6.76
CA TYR A 134 -19.70 -0.03 6.89
C TYR A 134 -19.22 -0.30 8.34
N GLU A 135 -19.84 0.30 9.36
CA GLU A 135 -19.41 0.20 10.77
C GLU A 135 -19.38 -1.25 11.30
N ASP A 136 -20.39 -2.02 10.91
CA ASP A 136 -20.55 -3.42 11.32
C ASP A 136 -19.86 -4.41 10.38
N GLU A 137 -19.35 -3.94 9.24
CA GLU A 137 -18.70 -4.81 8.25
C GLU A 137 -17.24 -5.10 8.61
N ASN A 138 -16.77 -6.29 8.23
CA ASN A 138 -15.35 -6.64 8.36
C ASN A 138 -14.56 -6.11 7.15
N ILE A 139 -14.55 -4.80 6.99
CA ILE A 139 -13.91 -4.08 5.89
C ILE A 139 -13.17 -2.85 6.41
N ALA A 140 -12.09 -2.44 5.76
CA ALA A 140 -11.44 -1.18 6.08
C ALA A 140 -12.21 0.00 5.47
N VAL A 141 -12.26 1.12 6.19
CA VAL A 141 -12.85 2.37 5.69
C VAL A 141 -11.75 3.43 5.66
N ILE A 142 -11.46 3.96 4.48
CA ILE A 142 -10.30 4.79 4.20
C ILE A 142 -10.75 6.07 3.49
N GLU A 143 -10.38 7.21 4.02
CA GLU A 143 -10.58 8.51 3.38
C GLU A 143 -9.27 8.95 2.70
N SER A 144 -9.34 9.12 1.38
CA SER A 144 -8.25 9.66 0.57
C SER A 144 -8.40 11.19 0.43
N PRO A 145 -7.28 11.93 0.39
CA PRO A 145 -7.33 13.40 0.31
C PRO A 145 -7.93 13.90 -1.00
N ASN A 146 -7.83 13.11 -2.07
CA ASN A 146 -8.53 13.29 -3.33
C ASN A 146 -8.95 11.91 -3.85
N GLU A 147 -10.01 11.85 -4.66
CA GLU A 147 -10.45 10.59 -5.27
C GLU A 147 -9.33 9.89 -6.05
N SER A 148 -8.48 10.66 -6.74
CA SER A 148 -7.37 10.14 -7.52
C SER A 148 -6.26 9.54 -6.65
N ASP A 149 -6.23 9.81 -5.36
CA ASP A 149 -5.20 9.31 -4.43
C ASP A 149 -5.59 7.98 -3.76
N TRP A 150 -6.71 7.37 -4.18
CA TRP A 150 -7.29 6.19 -3.55
C TRP A 150 -6.29 5.04 -3.38
N MET A 151 -5.48 4.79 -4.41
CA MET A 151 -4.52 3.69 -4.42
C MET A 151 -3.42 3.89 -3.38
N ILE A 152 -2.92 5.12 -3.24
CA ILE A 152 -1.90 5.46 -2.24
C ILE A 152 -2.48 5.34 -0.83
N ALA A 153 -3.75 5.71 -0.66
CA ALA A 153 -4.46 5.55 0.59
C ALA A 153 -4.61 4.08 0.98
N VAL A 154 -4.97 3.21 0.03
CA VAL A 154 -5.04 1.75 0.25
C VAL A 154 -3.65 1.17 0.54
N MET A 155 -2.61 1.59 -0.18
CA MET A 155 -1.25 1.14 0.09
C MET A 155 -0.79 1.52 1.51
N LYS A 156 -1.10 2.74 1.99
CA LYS A 156 -0.86 3.11 3.39
C LYS A 156 -1.54 2.15 4.35
N TYR A 157 -2.82 1.87 4.13
CA TYR A 157 -3.58 0.91 4.95
C TYR A 157 -2.89 -0.46 4.99
N LEU A 158 -2.50 -1.01 3.84
CA LEU A 158 -1.80 -2.30 3.77
C LEU A 158 -0.49 -2.28 4.55
N SER A 159 0.31 -1.21 4.44
CA SER A 159 1.56 -1.07 5.20
C SER A 159 1.34 -1.00 6.71
N GLU A 160 0.19 -0.48 7.15
CA GLU A 160 -0.19 -0.49 8.57
C GLU A 160 -0.69 -1.86 9.02
N CYS A 161 -1.34 -2.62 8.13
CA CYS A 161 -1.72 -4.01 8.39
C CYS A 161 -0.50 -4.92 8.50
N ASP A 162 0.55 -4.73 7.71
CA ASP A 162 1.80 -5.52 7.77
C ASP A 162 2.48 -5.46 9.14
N ARG A 163 2.30 -4.35 9.85
CA ARG A 163 2.80 -4.22 11.23
C ARG A 163 2.05 -5.09 12.23
N VAL A 164 0.80 -5.44 11.93
CA VAL A 164 -0.12 -6.17 12.82
C VAL A 164 -0.25 -7.64 12.41
N PHE A 165 -0.18 -7.91 11.10
CA PHE A 165 -0.33 -9.21 10.47
C PHE A 165 0.83 -9.44 9.49
N PRO A 166 2.06 -9.62 9.99
CA PRO A 166 3.19 -9.95 9.12
C PRO A 166 2.93 -11.28 8.42
N ASP A 167 3.36 -11.42 7.16
CA ASP A 167 3.25 -12.71 6.48
C ASP A 167 4.28 -13.72 7.00
N ALA A 168 4.10 -15.01 6.67
CA ALA A 168 4.96 -16.09 7.18
C ALA A 168 6.45 -15.93 6.81
N VAL A 169 6.78 -15.31 5.68
CA VAL A 169 8.16 -15.02 5.27
C VAL A 169 8.70 -13.86 6.09
N GLN A 170 7.95 -12.78 6.28
CA GLN A 170 8.35 -11.70 7.19
C GLN A 170 8.51 -12.17 8.63
N GLU A 171 7.60 -13.02 9.11
CA GLU A 171 7.71 -13.61 10.44
C GLU A 171 8.97 -14.45 10.55
N ALA A 172 9.27 -15.30 9.56
CA ALA A 172 10.48 -16.10 9.54
C ALA A 172 11.74 -15.21 9.53
N PHE A 173 11.78 -14.16 8.71
CA PHE A 173 12.89 -13.21 8.69
C PHE A 173 13.03 -12.44 10.00
N SER A 174 11.94 -11.92 10.56
CA SER A 174 11.96 -11.16 11.81
C SER A 174 12.41 -12.01 13.00
N ARG A 175 12.00 -13.29 13.04
CA ARG A 175 12.48 -14.27 14.03
C ARG A 175 13.96 -14.59 13.85
N ASN A 176 14.43 -14.67 12.60
CA ASN A 176 15.82 -14.99 12.28
C ASN A 176 16.78 -13.80 12.44
N VAL A 177 16.34 -12.55 12.29
CA VAL A 177 17.18 -11.35 12.56
C VAL A 177 17.63 -11.29 14.02
N ALA A 178 16.80 -11.76 14.96
CA ALA A 178 17.19 -11.88 16.37
C ALA A 178 18.25 -12.97 16.64
N LEU A 179 18.39 -13.95 15.73
CA LEU A 179 19.38 -15.04 15.80
C LEU A 179 20.63 -14.81 14.94
N HIS A 180 20.66 -13.72 14.18
CA HIS A 180 21.67 -13.45 13.16
C HIS A 180 22.44 -12.15 13.42
N GLN A 181 22.97 -12.00 14.64
CA GLN A 181 24.08 -11.07 14.88
C GLN A 181 25.39 -11.49 14.16
N ASP A 182 25.46 -12.72 13.64
CA ASP A 182 26.66 -13.29 13.01
C ASP A 182 26.54 -13.54 11.49
N PHE A 183 25.83 -12.68 10.75
CA PHE A 183 26.02 -12.64 9.29
C PHE A 183 27.02 -11.55 8.94
N LEU A 184 28.17 -11.98 8.39
CA LEU A 184 29.21 -11.12 7.84
C LEU A 184 28.59 -10.17 6.80
N SER A 185 28.45 -8.91 7.17
CA SER A 185 28.09 -7.82 6.26
C SER A 185 29.25 -7.56 5.30
N LEU A 186 28.97 -7.47 4.00
CA LEU A 186 29.91 -7.02 2.97
C LEU A 186 30.00 -5.48 2.93
N GLU A 187 30.08 -4.83 4.08
CA GLU A 187 30.68 -3.49 4.17
C GLU A 187 32.20 -3.67 4.25
N LYS A 188 32.90 -3.25 3.19
CA LYS A 188 34.34 -3.46 3.03
C LYS A 188 35.16 -2.88 4.20
N PRO A 189 36.32 -3.48 4.50
CA PRO A 189 37.26 -2.98 5.48
C PRO A 189 37.98 -1.72 4.94
N SER A 190 37.97 -0.64 5.70
CA SER A 190 38.83 0.54 5.51
C SER A 190 39.19 1.02 6.92
N GLN A 191 40.22 0.43 7.53
CA GLN A 191 41.59 0.97 7.62
C GLN A 191 41.73 2.29 8.42
N LEU A 192 42.61 2.19 9.42
CA LEU A 192 43.47 3.23 10.04
C LEU A 192 42.77 4.11 11.10
N ASN A 193 43.22 4.19 12.36
CA ASN A 193 44.54 3.94 12.97
C ASN A 193 44.44 3.17 14.28
#